data_AF-I4HBW7-F1
#
_entry.id   AF-I4HBW7-F1
#
_cell.length_a   1.000
_cell.length_b   1.000
_cell.length_c   1.000
_cell.angle_alpha   90.00
_cell.angle_beta   90.00
_cell.angle_gamma   90.00
#
_symmetry.space_group_name_H-M   'P 1'
#
loop_
_entity.id
_entity.type
_entity.pdbx_description
1 polymer ?
#
loop_
_entity_poly.entity_id
_entity_poly.type
_entity_poly.pdbx_seq_one_letter_code
_entity_poly.pdbx_strand_id
1 'polypeptide(L)'
;MTQLPGIVQSAPNQSLGFDADSVITKATAQKFASQGYKFCLRYLSLGAGEAPGDLTYEEALGILQGGLALMPVQHVSSPGWVPSAQLGTTYGDNGANNAISVGFPRKVNVWLDLEGIRGASHLCNP
;
A
#
# COMPACT_ATOMS: atom_id res chain seq x y z
N MET A 1 -3.34 2.49 19.99
CA MET A 1 -3.11 2.78 18.56
C MET A 1 -4.19 3.76 18.11
N THR A 2 -3.80 4.80 17.37
CA THR A 2 -4.72 5.81 16.85
C THR A 2 -5.14 5.39 15.45
N GLN A 3 -6.44 5.36 15.18
CA GLN A 3 -6.97 5.00 13.88
C GLN A 3 -6.91 6.20 12.92
N LEU A 4 -6.62 5.95 11.64
CA LEU A 4 -6.68 6.97 10.60
C LEU A 4 -8.10 7.53 10.45
N PRO A 5 -8.24 8.84 10.17
CA PRO A 5 -9.55 9.45 9.93
C PRO A 5 -10.14 8.99 8.59
N GLY A 6 -11.46 9.13 8.43
CA GLY A 6 -12.17 8.86 7.18
C GLY A 6 -13.06 7.62 7.24
N ILE A 7 -13.52 7.18 6.06
CA ILE A 7 -14.40 6.02 5.89
C ILE A 7 -13.84 5.11 4.80
N VAL A 8 -14.05 3.80 4.95
CA VAL A 8 -13.77 2.84 3.87
C VAL A 8 -14.86 2.96 2.83
N GLN A 9 -14.47 3.19 1.58
CA GLN A 9 -15.39 3.22 0.44
C GLN A 9 -14.72 2.57 -0.77
N SER A 10 -15.55 2.11 -1.72
CA SER A 10 -15.05 1.68 -3.02
C SER A 10 -14.57 2.89 -3.82
N ALA A 11 -13.48 2.72 -4.58
CA ALA A 11 -13.08 3.74 -5.54
C ALA A 11 -14.17 3.83 -6.65
N PRO A 12 -14.66 5.03 -6.99
CA PRO A 12 -15.56 5.19 -8.12
C PRO A 12 -14.94 4.65 -9.41
N ASN A 13 -15.76 4.06 -10.28
CA ASN A 13 -15.30 3.57 -11.58
C ASN A 13 -14.56 4.68 -12.35
N GLN A 14 -13.47 4.30 -13.04
CA GLN A 14 -12.62 5.22 -13.81
C GLN A 14 -11.91 6.30 -12.97
N SER A 15 -11.79 6.11 -11.66
CA SER A 15 -10.96 6.99 -10.82
C SER A 15 -9.50 6.87 -11.21
N LEU A 16 -8.84 8.02 -11.40
CA LEU A 16 -7.40 8.08 -11.59
C LEU A 16 -6.69 7.95 -10.24
N GLY A 17 -5.74 7.02 -10.17
CA GLY A 17 -4.86 6.82 -9.01
C GLY A 17 -3.44 6.49 -9.44
N PHE A 18 -2.56 6.33 -8.47
CA PHE A 18 -1.15 5.99 -8.67
C PHE A 18 -0.62 5.19 -7.47
N ASP A 19 0.47 4.46 -7.63
CA ASP A 19 1.27 3.98 -6.52
C ASP A 19 2.59 4.75 -6.43
N ALA A 20 3.25 4.69 -5.27
CA ALA A 20 4.59 5.21 -5.13
C ALA A 20 5.40 4.35 -4.14
N ASP A 21 6.55 3.86 -4.60
CA ASP A 21 7.54 3.19 -3.75
C ASP A 21 8.19 4.18 -2.76
N SER A 22 8.27 5.45 -3.13
CA SER A 22 8.80 6.53 -2.29
C SER A 22 7.74 7.19 -1.40
N VAL A 23 8.18 7.72 -0.25
CA VAL A 23 7.36 8.52 0.68
C VAL A 23 6.65 9.68 -0.01
N ILE A 24 5.34 9.81 0.25
CA ILE A 24 4.49 10.89 -0.22
C ILE A 24 4.28 11.90 0.91
N THR A 25 4.80 13.10 0.73
CA THR A 25 4.49 14.22 1.65
C THR A 25 3.06 14.70 1.47
N LYS A 26 2.48 15.35 2.50
CA LYS A 26 1.19 16.04 2.39
C LYS A 26 1.13 17.02 1.22
N ALA A 27 2.21 17.78 0.98
CA ALA A 27 2.26 18.74 -0.13
C ALA A 27 2.22 18.03 -1.49
N THR A 28 2.90 16.89 -1.63
CA THR A 28 2.81 16.04 -2.82
C THR A 28 1.39 15.53 -2.99
N ALA A 29 0.76 14.98 -1.95
CA ALA A 29 -0.62 14.50 -2.01
C ALA A 29 -1.60 15.61 -2.45
N GLN A 30 -1.46 16.83 -1.91
CA GLN A 30 -2.26 18.00 -2.32
C GLN A 30 -2.09 18.34 -3.80
N LYS A 31 -0.86 18.27 -4.31
CA LYS A 31 -0.56 18.53 -5.71
C LYS A 31 -1.21 17.49 -6.63
N PHE A 32 -1.15 16.21 -6.29
CA PHE A 32 -1.81 15.17 -7.08
C PHE A 32 -3.33 15.27 -7.00
N ALA A 33 -3.89 15.55 -5.81
CA ALA A 33 -5.32 15.77 -5.64
C ALA A 33 -5.82 16.95 -6.51
N SER A 34 -5.07 18.07 -6.57
CA SER A 34 -5.42 19.22 -7.40
C SER A 34 -5.30 18.96 -8.91
N GLN A 35 -4.53 17.94 -9.31
CA GLN A 35 -4.43 17.44 -10.68
C GLN A 35 -5.51 16.40 -11.04
N GLY A 36 -6.41 16.08 -10.11
CA GLY A 36 -7.55 15.20 -10.34
C GLY A 36 -7.37 13.74 -9.90
N TYR A 37 -6.21 13.37 -9.37
CA TYR A 37 -6.02 12.05 -8.77
C TYR A 37 -6.92 11.89 -7.54
N LYS A 38 -7.46 10.68 -7.35
CA LYS A 38 -8.46 10.37 -6.31
C LYS A 38 -7.88 9.54 -5.18
N PHE A 39 -6.90 8.69 -5.48
CA PHE A 39 -6.29 7.82 -4.50
C PHE A 39 -4.82 7.56 -4.83
N CYS A 40 -4.06 7.12 -3.83
CA CYS A 40 -2.79 6.47 -4.05
C CYS A 40 -2.69 5.11 -3.34
N LEU A 41 -1.81 4.26 -3.83
CA LEU A 41 -1.34 3.07 -3.14
C LEU A 41 0.01 3.39 -2.49
N ARG A 42 0.16 3.01 -1.22
CA ARG A 42 1.45 3.08 -0.52
C ARG A 42 1.75 1.77 0.17
N TYR A 43 3.04 1.48 0.21
CA TYR A 43 3.50 0.17 0.55
C TYR A 43 3.70 -0.01 2.06
N LEU A 44 3.07 -1.04 2.61
CA LEU A 44 3.34 -1.64 3.89
C LEU A 44 4.53 -2.59 3.76
N SER A 45 5.24 -2.79 4.86
CA SER A 45 6.35 -3.73 4.89
C SER A 45 5.95 -5.18 4.65
N LEU A 46 6.81 -5.91 3.95
CA LEU A 46 6.71 -7.36 3.79
C LEU A 46 6.95 -8.08 5.14
N GLY A 47 7.93 -7.59 5.90
CA GLY A 47 8.27 -8.08 7.24
C GLY A 47 7.32 -7.57 8.33
N ALA A 48 7.54 -8.02 9.56
CA ALA A 48 6.79 -7.51 10.70
C ALA A 48 7.26 -6.10 11.09
N GLY A 49 6.31 -5.17 11.27
CA GLY A 49 6.59 -3.78 11.62
C GLY A 49 6.86 -2.88 10.41
N GLU A 50 6.88 -1.57 10.65
CA GLU A 50 7.10 -0.53 9.63
C GLU A 50 8.61 -0.36 9.37
N ALA A 51 9.07 -0.87 8.22
CA ALA A 51 10.45 -0.73 7.79
C ALA A 51 10.74 0.70 7.27
N PRO A 52 11.99 1.18 7.34
CA PRO A 52 12.34 2.50 6.82
C PRO A 52 12.02 2.63 5.32
N GLY A 53 11.26 3.68 4.96
CA GLY A 53 10.83 3.94 3.58
C GLY A 53 9.39 3.51 3.28
N ASP A 54 8.90 2.54 4.05
CA ASP A 54 7.54 2.05 3.94
C ASP A 54 6.58 2.99 4.68
N LEU A 55 5.29 2.80 4.42
CA LEU A 55 4.22 3.66 4.92
C LEU A 55 4.18 3.66 6.46
N THR A 56 4.23 4.86 7.02
CA THR A 56 4.00 5.10 8.46
C THR A 56 2.63 5.73 8.71
N TYR A 57 2.19 5.75 9.98
CA TYR A 57 0.97 6.47 10.38
C TYR A 57 1.01 7.96 9.99
N GLU A 58 2.13 8.66 10.23
CA GLU A 58 2.27 10.09 9.95
C GLU A 58 2.17 10.39 8.47
N GLU A 59 2.79 9.55 7.63
CA GLU A 59 2.67 9.66 6.19
C GLU A 59 1.22 9.43 5.74
N ALA A 60 0.59 8.33 6.20
CA ALA A 60 -0.79 8.01 5.86
C ALA A 60 -1.76 9.13 6.24
N LEU A 61 -1.60 9.72 7.43
CA LEU A 61 -2.36 10.88 7.87
C LEU A 61 -2.11 12.08 6.96
N GLY A 62 -0.86 12.33 6.58
CA GLY A 62 -0.47 13.40 5.65
C GLY A 62 -1.14 13.25 4.27
N ILE A 63 -1.21 12.03 3.73
CA ILE A 63 -1.88 11.72 2.46
C ILE A 63 -3.37 12.04 2.53
N LEU A 64 -4.05 11.55 3.58
CA LEU A 64 -5.49 11.79 3.78
C LEU A 64 -5.80 13.28 3.94
N GLN A 65 -5.01 13.99 4.75
CA GLN A 65 -5.11 15.46 4.89
C GLN A 65 -4.74 16.21 3.60
N GLY A 66 -4.01 15.58 2.69
CA GLY A 66 -3.70 16.10 1.37
C GLY A 66 -4.83 15.93 0.36
N GLY A 67 -5.90 15.21 0.72
CA GLY A 67 -7.09 15.05 -0.10
C GLY A 67 -7.10 13.82 -1.01
N LEU A 68 -6.10 12.93 -0.88
CA LEU A 68 -6.10 11.63 -1.55
C LEU A 68 -6.69 10.57 -0.63
N ALA A 69 -7.51 9.67 -1.18
CA ALA A 69 -7.78 8.39 -0.53
C ALA A 69 -6.53 7.50 -0.57
N LEU A 70 -6.45 6.53 0.32
CA LEU A 70 -5.26 5.70 0.51
C LEU A 70 -5.63 4.22 0.48
N MET A 71 -4.90 3.45 -0.32
CA MET A 71 -4.99 1.99 -0.37
C MET A 71 -3.66 1.38 0.10
N PRO A 72 -3.67 0.47 1.09
CA PRO A 72 -2.46 -0.24 1.49
C PRO A 72 -2.13 -1.36 0.50
N VAL A 73 -0.86 -1.45 0.11
CA VAL A 73 -0.30 -2.57 -0.64
C VAL A 73 0.89 -3.14 0.14
N GLN A 74 1.12 -4.44 0.19
CA GLN A 74 2.32 -5.00 0.80
C GLN A 74 3.46 -5.01 -0.22
N HIS A 75 4.66 -4.58 0.19
CA HIS A 75 5.90 -4.72 -0.59
C HIS A 75 6.12 -6.16 -1.04
N VAL A 76 6.64 -6.31 -2.25
CA VAL A 76 7.09 -7.59 -2.78
C VAL A 76 8.36 -8.10 -2.07
N SER A 77 8.58 -9.41 -2.14
CA SER A 77 9.86 -10.01 -1.79
C SER A 77 10.94 -9.75 -2.84
N SER A 78 12.20 -9.91 -2.47
CA SER A 78 13.29 -9.81 -3.44
C SER A 78 13.09 -10.79 -4.61
N PRO A 79 13.42 -10.38 -5.85
CA PRO A 79 13.27 -11.24 -7.03
C PRO A 79 13.96 -12.60 -6.87
N GLY A 80 13.35 -13.64 -7.44
CA GLY A 80 13.78 -15.03 -7.31
C GLY A 80 13.18 -15.78 -6.11
N TRP A 81 12.19 -15.19 -5.43
CA TRP A 81 11.48 -15.85 -4.35
C TRP A 81 10.56 -16.97 -4.87
N VAL A 82 10.25 -17.93 -3.99
CA VAL A 82 9.45 -19.11 -4.32
C VAL A 82 8.21 -19.10 -3.44
N PRO A 83 6.99 -19.01 -3.99
CA PRO A 83 5.78 -19.03 -3.19
C PRO A 83 5.62 -20.35 -2.45
N SER A 84 5.17 -20.27 -1.21
CA SER A 84 4.78 -21.42 -0.40
C SER A 84 3.58 -21.06 0.46
N ALA A 85 2.83 -22.06 0.93
CA ALA A 85 1.71 -21.84 1.83
C ALA A 85 2.16 -21.12 3.12
N GLN A 86 3.33 -21.47 3.64
CA GLN A 86 3.89 -20.84 4.83
C GLN A 86 4.20 -19.36 4.59
N LEU A 87 4.80 -19.01 3.45
CA LEU A 87 5.02 -17.60 3.10
C LEU A 87 3.71 -16.85 2.90
N GLY A 88 2.69 -17.48 2.29
CA GLY A 88 1.36 -16.90 2.17
C GLY A 88 0.75 -16.53 3.53
N THR A 89 0.82 -17.43 4.52
CA THR A 89 0.38 -17.14 5.88
C THR A 89 1.22 -16.03 6.52
N THR A 90 2.54 -16.14 6.50
CA THR A 90 3.42 -15.15 7.15
C THR A 90 3.27 -13.76 6.54
N TYR A 91 3.27 -13.64 5.22
CA TYR A 91 3.14 -12.35 4.54
C TYR A 91 1.73 -11.78 4.70
N GLY A 92 0.69 -12.62 4.63
CA GLY A 92 -0.69 -12.19 4.91
C GLY A 92 -0.86 -11.65 6.32
N ASP A 93 -0.33 -12.34 7.33
CA ASP A 93 -0.37 -11.91 8.73
C ASP A 93 0.39 -10.60 8.93
N ASN A 94 1.59 -10.48 8.35
CA ASN A 94 2.36 -9.23 8.39
C ASN A 94 1.61 -8.08 7.73
N GLY A 95 1.05 -8.28 6.53
CA GLY A 95 0.29 -7.26 5.82
C GLY A 95 -0.91 -6.75 6.62
N ALA A 96 -1.66 -7.67 7.25
CA ALA A 96 -2.78 -7.31 8.11
C ALA A 96 -2.33 -6.56 9.37
N ASN A 97 -1.28 -7.04 10.05
CA ASN A 97 -0.75 -6.42 11.27
C ASN A 97 -0.15 -5.05 11.00
N ASN A 98 0.57 -4.89 9.90
CA ASN A 98 1.16 -3.61 9.49
C ASN A 98 0.08 -2.61 9.08
N ALA A 99 -0.98 -3.04 8.39
CA ALA A 99 -2.13 -2.17 8.11
C ALA A 99 -2.78 -1.66 9.41
N ILE A 100 -2.91 -2.52 10.42
CA ILE A 100 -3.43 -2.15 11.74
C ILE A 100 -2.48 -1.18 12.45
N SER A 101 -1.17 -1.44 12.41
CA SER A 101 -0.13 -0.59 13.01
C SER A 101 -0.17 0.83 12.46
N VAL A 102 -0.21 0.95 11.13
CA VAL A 102 -0.32 2.22 10.39
C VAL A 102 -1.67 2.92 10.63
N GLY A 103 -2.65 2.22 11.21
CA GLY A 103 -3.92 2.80 11.65
C GLY A 103 -5.08 2.64 10.66
N PHE A 104 -4.97 1.78 9.65
CA PHE A 104 -6.08 1.51 8.75
C PHE A 104 -7.28 0.92 9.49
N PRO A 105 -8.51 1.35 9.16
CA PRO A 105 -9.73 0.77 9.73
C PRO A 105 -9.95 -0.67 9.25
N ARG A 106 -10.74 -1.42 10.03
CA ARG A 106 -11.25 -2.73 9.60
C ARG A 106 -12.06 -2.58 8.30
N LYS A 107 -12.16 -3.69 7.54
CA LYS A 107 -12.88 -3.80 6.25
C LYS A 107 -12.20 -3.09 5.06
N VAL A 108 -10.99 -2.55 5.23
CA VAL A 108 -10.15 -2.15 4.09
C VAL A 108 -9.63 -3.40 3.37
N ASN A 109 -9.41 -3.29 2.06
CA ASN A 109 -8.67 -4.29 1.30
C ASN A 109 -7.16 -3.99 1.42
N VAL A 110 -6.37 -5.01 1.71
CA VAL A 110 -4.91 -4.95 1.63
C VAL A 110 -4.48 -5.67 0.36
N TRP A 111 -3.82 -4.97 -0.54
CA TRP A 111 -3.28 -5.55 -1.77
C TRP A 111 -1.94 -6.20 -1.50
N LEU A 112 -1.62 -7.28 -2.20
CA LEU A 112 -0.32 -7.97 -2.07
C LEU A 112 0.39 -7.86 -3.41
N ASP A 113 1.58 -7.28 -3.41
CA ASP A 113 2.44 -7.25 -4.59
C ASP A 113 3.19 -8.59 -4.73
N LEU A 114 2.99 -9.27 -5.86
CA LEU A 114 3.44 -10.64 -6.12
C LEU A 114 4.31 -10.72 -7.38
N GLU A 115 5.27 -9.82 -7.50
CA GLU A 115 6.23 -9.78 -8.61
C GLU A 115 7.52 -10.59 -8.33
N GLY A 116 8.34 -10.82 -9.35
CA GLY A 116 9.68 -11.42 -9.17
C GLY A 116 9.70 -12.90 -8.75
N ILE A 117 8.61 -13.64 -8.94
CA ILE A 117 8.55 -15.08 -8.62
C ILE A 117 9.55 -15.86 -9.48
N ARG A 118 10.31 -16.75 -8.85
CA ARG A 118 11.29 -17.61 -9.54
C ARG A 118 10.63 -18.43 -10.63
N GLY A 119 11.07 -18.24 -11.87
CA GLY A 119 10.59 -18.99 -13.02
C GLY A 119 9.25 -18.49 -13.58
N ALA A 120 8.66 -17.44 -13.00
CA ALA A 120 7.63 -16.68 -13.70
C ALA A 120 8.32 -15.87 -14.82
N SER A 121 8.04 -16.22 -16.07
CA SER A 121 8.46 -15.37 -17.19
C SER A 121 7.68 -14.07 -17.11
N HIS A 122 8.37 -12.93 -17.01
CA HIS A 122 7.76 -11.62 -17.25
C HIS A 122 7.17 -11.64 -18.67
N LEU A 123 5.86 -11.83 -18.81
CA LEU A 123 5.16 -11.59 -20.07
C LEU A 123 4.97 -10.08 -20.23
N CYS A 124 6.09 -9.37 -20.31
CA CYS A 124 6.18 -8.07 -20.94
C CYS A 124 7.06 -8.26 -22.18
N ASN A 125 6.50 -8.90 -23.21
CA ASN A 125 7.09 -8.79 -24.54
C ASN A 125 6.45 -7.54 -25.19
N PRO A 126 7.25 -6.56 -25.64
CA PRO A 126 6.74 -5.36 -26.33
C PRO A 126 6.04 -5.69 -27.66
#